data_AF-B0KBZ0-F1
#
_entry.id   AF-B0KBZ0-F1
#
_cell.length_a   1.000
_cell.length_b   1.000
_cell.length_c   1.000
_cell.angle_alpha   90.00
_cell.angle_beta   90.00
_cell.angle_gamma   90.00
#
_symmetry.space_group_name_H-M   'P 1'
#
loop_
_entity.id
_entity.type
_entity.pdbx_description
1 polymer ?
#
loop_
_entity_poly.entity_id
_entity_poly.type
_entity_poly.pdbx_seq_one_letter_code
_entity_poly.pdbx_strand_id
1 'polypeptide(L)'
;MKKLKKILFFAFIAYVAFTFFQQQVALEKLNNRYRDLKNKEAAVIKENKYLNELLHQMNSESFIENEARQKLGLVKKGEIIYVDISKTKTQETKK
;
A
#
# COMPACT_ATOMS: atom_id res chain seq x y z
N MET A 1 -29.57 28.49 52.78
CA MET A 1 -29.93 27.37 51.86
C MET A 1 -29.84 27.72 50.36
N LYS A 2 -30.46 28.80 49.86
CA LYS A 2 -30.44 29.13 48.40
C LYS A 2 -29.03 29.39 47.81
N LYS A 3 -28.14 30.04 48.57
CA LYS A 3 -26.74 30.28 48.14
C LYS A 3 -25.94 28.98 48.01
N LEU A 4 -26.14 28.04 48.94
CA LEU A 4 -25.48 26.72 48.90
C LEU A 4 -25.95 25.88 47.70
N LYS A 5 -27.25 25.90 47.38
CA LYS A 5 -27.78 25.25 46.17
C LYS A 5 -27.18 25.84 44.89
N LYS A 6 -26.98 27.17 44.82
CA LYS A 6 -26.32 27.82 43.68
C LYS A 6 -24.84 27.40 43.57
N ILE A 7 -24.10 27.37 44.68
CA ILE A 7 -22.71 26.89 44.70
C ILE A 7 -22.63 25.44 44.18
N LEU A 8 -23.50 24.56 44.68
CA LEU A 8 -23.50 23.15 44.28
C LEU A 8 -23.85 22.99 42.79
N PHE A 9 -24.78 23.79 42.28
CA PHE A 9 -25.13 23.80 40.87
C PHE A 9 -23.97 24.25 39.97
N PHE A 10 -23.25 25.31 40.36
CA PHE A 10 -22.06 25.73 39.63
C PHE A 10 -20.93 24.70 39.69
N ALA A 11 -20.73 24.04 40.84
CA ALA A 11 -19.75 22.96 40.97
C ALA A 11 -20.11 21.76 40.08
N PHE A 12 -21.40 21.42 39.99
CA PHE A 12 -21.87 20.37 39.09
C PHE A 12 -21.61 20.72 37.62
N ILE A 13 -21.93 21.95 37.20
CA ILE A 13 -21.64 22.41 35.82
C ILE A 13 -20.14 22.36 35.54
N ALA A 14 -19.30 22.83 36.47
CA ALA A 14 -17.86 22.80 36.29
C ALA A 14 -17.32 21.37 36.16
N TYR A 15 -17.83 20.43 36.95
CA TYR A 15 -17.47 19.02 36.85
C TYR A 15 -17.88 18.41 35.50
N VAL A 16 -19.10 18.70 35.04
CA VAL A 16 -19.57 18.25 33.72
C VAL A 16 -18.69 18.86 32.62
N ALA A 17 -18.46 20.17 32.62
CA ALA A 17 -17.61 20.82 31.63
C ALA A 17 -16.19 20.22 31.60
N PHE A 18 -15.60 19.95 32.77
CA PHE A 18 -14.28 19.32 32.88
C PHE A 18 -14.27 17.90 32.30
N THR A 19 -15.26 17.07 32.64
CA THR A 19 -15.34 15.69 32.13
C THR A 19 -15.55 15.67 30.61
N PHE A 20 -16.38 16.55 30.06
CA PHE A 20 -16.57 16.70 28.62
C PHE A 20 -15.30 17.15 27.90
N PHE A 21 -14.53 18.08 28.48
CA PHE A 21 -13.26 18.52 27.89
C PHE A 21 -12.25 17.36 27.77
N GLN A 22 -12.09 16.58 28.86
CA GLN A 22 -11.21 15.42 28.85
C GLN A 22 -11.66 14.35 27.85
N GLN A 23 -12.97 14.14 27.72
CA GLN A 23 -13.54 13.21 26.75
C GLN A 23 -13.31 13.67 25.29
N GLN A 24 -13.40 14.97 25.00
CA GLN A 24 -13.13 15.50 23.66
C GLN A 24 -11.69 15.23 23.21
N VAL A 25 -10.70 15.46 24.09
CA VAL A 25 -9.28 15.17 23.78
C VAL A 25 -9.06 13.67 23.54
N ALA A 26 -9.69 12.81 24.35
CA ALA A 26 -9.61 11.36 24.17
C ALA A 26 -10.23 10.90 22.85
N LEU A 27 -11.40 11.45 22.49
CA LEU A 27 -12.08 11.15 21.23
C LEU A 27 -11.26 11.61 20.03
N GLU A 28 -10.67 12.80 20.08
CA GLU A 28 -9.82 13.30 18.99
C GLU A 28 -8.61 12.39 18.77
N LYS A 29 -7.92 12.01 19.86
CA LYS A 29 -6.78 11.08 19.79
C LYS A 29 -7.20 9.73 19.21
N LEU A 30 -8.35 9.20 19.62
CA LEU A 30 -8.87 7.94 19.12
C LEU A 30 -9.23 8.02 17.64
N ASN A 31 -9.88 9.10 17.22
CA ASN A 31 -10.26 9.33 15.82
C ASN A 31 -9.02 9.49 14.91
N ASN A 32 -8.00 10.19 15.39
CA ASN A 32 -6.74 10.33 14.66
C ASN A 32 -6.05 8.98 14.47
N ARG A 33 -6.02 8.12 15.51
CA ARG A 33 -5.51 6.74 15.41
C ARG A 33 -6.33 5.88 14.45
N TYR A 34 -7.65 5.97 14.55
CA TYR A 34 -8.56 5.26 13.65
C TYR A 34 -8.31 5.64 12.19
N ARG A 35 -8.16 6.94 11.90
CA ARG A 35 -7.87 7.44 10.55
C ARG A 35 -6.51 6.96 10.04
N ASP A 36 -5.48 6.96 10.88
CA ASP A 36 -4.16 6.43 10.52
C ASP A 36 -4.21 4.93 10.19
N LEU A 37 -4.87 4.13 11.03
CA LEU A 37 -5.05 2.70 10.78
C LEU A 37 -5.84 2.44 9.49
N LYS A 38 -6.92 3.18 9.27
CA LYS A 38 -7.74 3.06 8.06
C LYS A 38 -6.96 3.40 6.79
N ASN A 39 -6.08 4.41 6.85
CA ASN A 39 -5.21 4.76 5.73
C ASN A 39 -4.17 3.66 5.46
N LYS A 40 -3.59 3.07 6.51
CA LYS A 40 -2.67 1.93 6.39
C LYS A 40 -3.36 0.72 5.79
N GLU A 41 -4.56 0.39 6.26
CA GLU A 41 -5.39 -0.69 5.72
C GLU A 41 -5.67 -0.48 4.23
N ALA A 42 -6.10 0.73 3.83
CA ALA A 42 -6.35 1.05 2.43
C ALA A 42 -5.08 0.93 1.55
N ALA A 43 -3.92 1.34 2.08
CA ALA A 43 -2.64 1.18 1.37
C ALA A 43 -2.29 -0.30 1.17
N VAL A 44 -2.41 -1.13 2.21
CA VAL A 44 -2.14 -2.58 2.15
C VAL A 44 -3.10 -3.28 1.19
N ILE A 45 -4.39 -2.94 1.22
CA ILE A 45 -5.38 -3.51 0.28
C ILE A 45 -5.00 -3.16 -1.17
N LYS A 46 -4.60 -1.91 -1.42
CA LYS A 46 -4.19 -1.47 -2.76
C LYS A 46 -2.94 -2.21 -3.24
N GLU A 47 -1.94 -2.35 -2.36
CA GLU A 47 -0.70 -3.08 -2.66
C GLU A 47 -0.99 -4.56 -2.93
N ASN A 48 -1.82 -5.19 -2.10
CA ASN A 48 -2.21 -6.59 -2.28
C ASN A 48 -2.94 -6.80 -3.62
N LYS A 49 -3.86 -5.91 -3.98
CA LYS A 49 -4.54 -5.94 -5.28
C LYS A 49 -3.54 -5.82 -6.45
N TYR A 50 -2.62 -4.86 -6.38
CA TYR A 50 -1.59 -4.68 -7.40
C TYR A 50 -0.71 -5.93 -7.55
N LEU A 51 -0.29 -6.52 -6.43
CA LEU A 51 0.56 -7.70 -6.45
C LEU A 51 -0.18 -8.93 -7.00
N ASN A 52 -1.47 -9.09 -6.70
CA ASN A 52 -2.30 -10.13 -7.29
C ASN A 52 -2.49 -9.94 -8.80
N GLU A 53 -2.70 -8.71 -9.26
CA GLU A 53 -2.77 -8.41 -10.70
C GLU A 53 -1.46 -8.77 -11.40
N LEU A 54 -0.31 -8.44 -10.79
CA LEU A 54 1.01 -8.82 -11.31
C LEU A 54 1.19 -10.35 -11.34
N LEU A 55 0.81 -11.05 -10.27
CA LEU A 55 0.84 -12.51 -10.22
C LEU A 55 -0.06 -13.13 -11.29
N HIS A 56 -1.25 -12.58 -11.52
CA HIS A 56 -2.12 -13.05 -12.61
C HIS A 56 -1.50 -12.84 -13.99
N GLN A 57 -0.82 -11.72 -14.22
CA GLN A 57 -0.09 -11.48 -15.47
C GLN A 57 1.09 -12.42 -15.63
N MET A 58 1.88 -12.65 -14.57
CA MET A 58 3.01 -13.58 -14.60
C MET A 58 2.58 -15.04 -14.76
N ASN A 59 1.45 -15.43 -14.15
CA ASN A 59 0.87 -16.77 -14.30
C ASN A 59 0.08 -16.95 -15.61
N SER A 60 0.03 -15.94 -16.48
CA SER A 60 -0.55 -16.13 -17.81
C SER A 60 0.33 -17.07 -18.63
N GLU A 61 -0.28 -18.00 -19.35
CA GLU A 61 0.44 -18.97 -20.18
C GLU A 61 1.36 -18.28 -21.19
N SER A 62 0.98 -17.11 -21.70
CA SER A 62 1.80 -16.34 -22.64
C SER A 62 3.08 -15.79 -22.01
N PHE A 63 3.03 -15.32 -20.75
CA PHE A 63 4.22 -14.86 -20.04
C PHE A 63 5.16 -16.03 -19.75
N ILE A 64 4.63 -17.17 -19.28
CA ILE A 64 5.39 -18.40 -19.03
C ILE A 64 6.02 -18.93 -20.33
N GLU A 65 5.25 -18.99 -21.43
CA GLU A 65 5.75 -19.39 -22.77
C GLU A 65 6.88 -18.47 -23.21
N ASN A 66 6.71 -17.16 -23.09
CA ASN A 66 7.70 -16.19 -23.56
C ASN A 66 8.98 -16.20 -22.72
N GLU A 67 8.88 -16.32 -21.39
CA GLU A 67 10.03 -16.49 -20.49
C GLU A 67 10.78 -17.80 -20.77
N ALA A 68 10.04 -18.91 -20.94
CA ALA A 68 10.64 -20.20 -21.28
C ALA A 68 11.35 -20.14 -22.64
N ARG A 69 10.73 -19.51 -23.65
CA ARG A 69 11.32 -19.32 -24.98
C ARG A 69 12.60 -18.50 -24.93
N GLN A 70 12.61 -17.40 -24.18
CA GLN A 70 13.82 -16.58 -24.02
C GLN A 70 14.96 -17.36 -23.33
N LYS A 71 14.66 -18.10 -22.24
CA LYS A 71 15.66 -18.90 -21.52
C LYS A 71 16.20 -20.08 -22.32
N LEU A 72 15.37 -20.69 -23.15
CA LEU A 72 15.74 -21.83 -24.01
C LEU A 72 16.28 -21.39 -25.38
N GLY A 73 16.30 -20.09 -25.68
CA GLY A 73 16.72 -19.56 -26.98
C GLY A 73 15.79 -19.97 -28.14
N LEU A 74 14.51 -20.23 -27.85
CA LEU A 74 13.52 -20.68 -28.83
C LEU A 74 12.85 -19.47 -29.51
N VAL A 75 12.48 -19.59 -30.79
CA VAL A 75 11.86 -18.53 -31.64
C VAL A 75 10.49 -18.99 -32.18
N LYS A 76 9.44 -18.16 -32.14
CA LYS A 76 8.07 -18.59 -32.48
C LYS A 76 7.94 -18.49 -33.99
N LYS A 77 7.07 -19.30 -34.58
CA LYS A 77 6.85 -19.27 -36.02
C LYS A 77 6.40 -17.85 -36.44
N GLY A 78 7.22 -17.16 -37.23
CA GLY A 78 6.97 -15.78 -37.69
C GLY A 78 7.77 -14.68 -36.95
N GLU A 79 8.56 -15.00 -35.93
CA GLU A 79 9.45 -14.03 -35.27
C GLU A 79 10.79 -13.90 -36.00
N ILE A 80 11.33 -12.67 -36.08
CA ILE A 80 12.62 -12.36 -36.71
C ILE A 80 13.70 -12.28 -35.62
N ILE A 81 14.77 -13.06 -35.79
CA ILE A 81 15.92 -13.04 -34.87
C ILE A 81 16.82 -11.86 -35.25
N TYR A 82 17.03 -10.94 -34.31
CA TYR A 82 18.04 -9.89 -34.45
C TYR A 82 19.33 -10.33 -33.78
N VAL A 83 20.38 -10.53 -34.59
CA VAL A 83 21.74 -10.79 -34.10
C VAL A 83 22.52 -9.48 -34.16
N ASP A 84 22.94 -8.99 -33.00
CA ASP A 84 23.78 -7.80 -32.92
C ASP A 84 25.23 -8.12 -33.34
N ILE A 85 25.49 -7.89 -34.63
CA ILE A 85 26.80 -8.08 -35.28
C ILE A 85 27.91 -7.17 -34.72
N SER A 86 27.59 -6.14 -33.94
CA SER A 86 28.59 -5.26 -33.32
C SER A 86 29.37 -5.95 -32.19
N LYS A 87 28.76 -6.95 -31.53
CA LYS A 87 29.42 -7.74 -30.46
C LYS A 87 30.27 -8.89 -31.01
N THR A 88 29.94 -9.41 -32.19
CA THR A 88 30.64 -10.56 -32.80
C THR A 88 32.06 -10.22 -33.25
N LYS A 89 32.32 -9.00 -33.74
CA LYS A 89 33.66 -8.57 -34.17
C LYS A 89 34.71 -8.59 -33.05
N THR A 90 34.31 -8.50 -31.79
CA THR A 90 35.24 -8.46 -30.64
C THR A 90 35.82 -9.85 -30.29
N GLN A 91 35.17 -10.94 -30.71
CA GLN A 91 35.61 -12.32 -30.40
C GLN A 91 36.61 -12.87 -31.44
N GLU A 92 36.61 -12.37 -32.67
CA GLU A 92 37.53 -12.83 -33.73
C GLU A 92 38.94 -12.20 -33.63
N THR A 93 39.08 -11.05 -32.97
CA THR A 93 40.37 -10.37 -32.76
C THR A 93 41.16 -10.84 -31.53
N LYS A 94 40.74 -11.92 -30.86
CA LYS A 94 41.44 -12.54 -29.72
C LYS A 94 41.79 -14.02 -29.96
N LYS A 95 42.11 -14.39 -31.20
CA LYS A 95 42.68 -15.71 -31.53
C LYS A 95 44.06 -15.55 -32.14
#